data_AF-R9MTV2-F1
#
_entry.id   AF-R9MTV2-F1
#
_cell.length_a   1.000
_cell.length_b   1.000
_cell.length_c   1.000
_cell.angle_alpha   90.00
_cell.angle_beta   90.00
_cell.angle_gamma   90.00
#
_symmetry.space_group_name_H-M   'P 1'
#
loop_
_entity.id
_entity.type
_entity.pdbx_description
1 polymer ?
#
loop_
_entity_poly.entity_id
_entity_poly.type
_entity_poly.pdbx_seq_one_letter_code
_entity_poly.pdbx_strand_id
1 'polypeptide(L)'
;MRRAGSIFLILLCVGLTFACAVSQKTPDQEETQEVVQNSLPEEMQKIEEENIIQNKPDGQEEEFSSKKQEEKNIEDFFEVVDTQGIDRNLSEKLFQRLSEDGIFQNGAMKITGLVIDDIDGNGQMDMLVMVLDAKEPAFYGSGGLWFYMNEDEPYCFDDGECSFYGWYDAFWVDIDNDENVEIIFSAEGTGCGAVGDSYKAVFKYKDHNIEKMALPSDLEESYDQGLRVELIQEPEADRYSAYCPYFGERIFFQGKNFTEGNIPYEAEIAGGNVRGYFNLCEAEYDGKKVLQASEYLHGEGGIVHDVAIAQFLITWEKDGTPKVVKWWIEETGNN
;
A
#
# COMPACT_ATOMS: atom_id res chain seq x y z
N MET A 1 23.96 9.27 16.27
CA MET A 1 23.05 10.19 15.56
C MET A 1 22.70 9.52 14.24
N ARG A 2 21.55 8.85 14.17
CA ARG A 2 21.06 8.18 12.96
C ARG A 2 20.11 9.13 12.25
N ARG A 3 20.30 9.34 10.96
CA ARG A 3 19.38 10.09 10.09
C ARG A 3 18.34 9.08 9.60
N ALA A 4 17.10 9.22 10.04
CA ALA A 4 15.96 8.60 9.38
C ALA A 4 15.62 9.49 8.18
N GLY A 5 15.77 8.99 6.97
CA GLY A 5 15.29 9.64 5.76
C GLY A 5 13.87 9.17 5.48
N SER A 6 12.86 9.91 5.92
CA SER A 6 11.49 9.77 5.38
C SER A 6 11.35 10.75 4.22
N ILE A 7 11.02 10.24 3.04
CA ILE A 7 10.61 11.06 1.89
C ILE A 7 9.07 11.03 1.87
N PHE A 8 8.43 12.11 2.35
CA PHE A 8 6.97 12.28 2.26
C PHE A 8 6.63 13.14 1.03
N LEU A 9 5.84 12.61 0.10
CA LEU A 9 5.21 13.39 -0.96
C LEU A 9 3.78 13.76 -0.51
N ILE A 10 3.50 15.05 -0.31
CA ILE A 10 2.17 15.53 0.11
C ILE A 10 1.36 15.91 -1.14
N LEU A 11 0.22 15.24 -1.36
CA LEU A 11 -0.75 15.59 -2.40
C LEU A 11 -2.00 16.23 -1.76
N LEU A 12 -2.27 17.48 -2.14
CA LEU A 12 -3.44 18.26 -1.73
C LEU A 12 -4.67 17.87 -2.57
N CYS A 13 -5.65 17.21 -1.95
CA CYS A 13 -6.96 16.99 -2.56
C CYS A 13 -7.84 18.25 -2.44
N VAL A 14 -8.17 18.87 -3.57
CA VAL A 14 -9.18 19.94 -3.66
C VAL A 14 -10.55 19.29 -3.82
N GLY A 15 -11.40 19.43 -2.79
CA GLY A 15 -12.76 18.93 -2.80
C GLY A 15 -13.69 19.68 -3.75
N LEU A 16 -14.54 18.94 -4.46
CA LEU A 16 -15.70 19.47 -5.19
C LEU A 16 -16.98 18.90 -4.54
N THR A 17 -17.68 19.75 -3.80
CA THR A 17 -19.00 19.45 -3.25
C THR A 17 -20.06 19.57 -4.33
N PHE A 18 -20.86 18.52 -4.56
CA PHE A 18 -22.12 18.62 -5.28
C PHE A 18 -23.29 18.45 -4.31
N ALA A 19 -24.05 19.54 -4.15
CA ALA A 19 -25.32 19.55 -3.45
C ALA A 19 -26.44 19.21 -4.45
N CYS A 20 -27.30 18.25 -4.13
CA CYS A 20 -28.60 18.10 -4.79
C CYS A 20 -29.72 17.98 -3.76
N ALA A 21 -30.71 18.85 -3.95
CA ALA A 21 -31.84 19.07 -3.08
C ALA A 21 -32.90 17.98 -3.18
N VAL A 22 -33.56 17.76 -2.03
CA VAL A 22 -34.72 16.90 -1.79
C VAL A 22 -35.94 17.31 -2.61
N SER A 23 -36.72 16.32 -3.07
CA SER A 23 -38.16 16.49 -3.25
C SER A 23 -38.90 15.23 -2.79
N GLN A 24 -39.78 15.41 -1.81
CA GLN A 24 -40.62 14.36 -1.20
C GLN A 24 -41.86 14.05 -2.05
N LYS A 25 -42.26 12.77 -2.10
CA LYS A 25 -43.63 12.29 -1.80
C LYS A 25 -43.73 10.75 -1.85
N THR A 26 -44.22 10.16 -0.76
CA THR A 26 -44.67 8.75 -0.58
C THR A 26 -46.22 8.70 -0.64
N PRO A 27 -46.92 7.52 -0.52
CA PRO A 27 -46.55 6.11 -0.78
C PRO A 27 -47.59 5.35 -1.64
N ASP A 28 -47.27 4.15 -2.15
CA ASP A 28 -47.98 2.88 -1.86
C ASP A 28 -47.45 1.69 -2.69
N GLN A 29 -47.63 0.51 -2.12
CA GLN A 29 -47.00 -0.80 -2.36
C GLN A 29 -47.37 -1.46 -3.70
N GLU A 30 -46.44 -2.24 -4.27
CA GLU A 30 -46.63 -3.67 -4.60
C GLU A 30 -45.29 -4.32 -5.01
N GLU A 31 -45.05 -5.53 -4.51
CA GLU A 31 -43.90 -6.38 -4.81
C GLU A 31 -43.88 -6.81 -6.29
N THR A 32 -42.75 -6.63 -6.97
CA THR A 32 -42.35 -7.52 -8.08
C THR A 32 -40.84 -7.43 -8.30
N GLN A 33 -40.16 -8.58 -8.23
CA GLN A 33 -38.75 -8.73 -8.61
C GLN A 33 -38.59 -8.50 -10.12
N GLU A 34 -37.89 -7.44 -10.53
CA GLU A 34 -37.33 -7.31 -11.88
C GLU A 34 -35.83 -7.07 -11.80
N VAL A 35 -35.09 -7.90 -12.54
CA VAL A 35 -33.66 -7.78 -12.80
C VAL A 35 -33.44 -6.53 -13.65
N VAL A 36 -32.94 -5.45 -13.05
CA VAL A 36 -32.53 -4.25 -13.79
C VAL A 36 -31.06 -4.38 -14.17
N GLN A 37 -30.81 -4.63 -15.45
CA GLN A 37 -29.52 -4.35 -16.08
C GLN A 37 -29.25 -2.84 -15.96
N ASN A 38 -28.25 -2.45 -15.17
CA ASN A 38 -27.74 -1.08 -15.19
C ASN A 38 -26.93 -0.85 -16.47
N SER A 39 -27.62 -0.48 -17.56
CA SER A 39 -27.00 0.23 -18.67
C SER A 39 -26.86 1.70 -18.27
N LEU A 40 -25.62 2.21 -18.24
CA LEU A 40 -25.34 3.64 -18.07
C LEU A 40 -26.06 4.47 -19.15
N PRO A 41 -26.59 5.67 -18.81
CA PRO A 41 -27.19 6.57 -19.80
C PRO A 41 -26.19 6.97 -20.89
N GLU A 42 -26.61 7.02 -22.16
CA GLU A 42 -25.78 7.39 -23.33
C GLU A 42 -25.04 8.74 -23.20
N GLU A 43 -25.50 9.64 -22.32
CA GLU A 43 -24.81 10.90 -22.01
C GLU A 43 -23.56 10.71 -21.12
N MET A 44 -23.53 9.70 -20.23
CA MET A 44 -22.34 9.39 -19.44
C MET A 44 -21.26 8.67 -20.27
N GLN A 45 -21.66 7.84 -21.24
CA GLN A 45 -20.72 7.23 -22.18
C GLN A 45 -20.06 8.28 -23.09
N LYS A 46 -20.78 9.33 -23.50
CA LYS A 46 -20.19 10.44 -24.25
C LYS A 46 -19.23 11.27 -23.41
N ILE A 47 -19.49 11.45 -22.12
CA ILE A 47 -18.59 12.18 -21.21
C ILE A 47 -17.33 11.34 -20.92
N GLU A 48 -17.42 10.01 -20.83
CA GLU A 48 -16.25 9.12 -20.77
C GLU A 48 -15.46 9.12 -22.09
N GLU A 49 -16.12 9.01 -23.24
CA GLU A 49 -15.44 9.07 -24.54
C GLU A 49 -14.79 10.44 -24.79
N GLU A 50 -15.43 11.56 -24.44
CA GLU A 50 -14.85 12.91 -24.60
C GLU A 50 -13.70 13.18 -23.61
N ASN A 51 -13.74 12.64 -22.39
CA ASN A 51 -12.62 12.74 -21.44
C ASN A 51 -11.45 11.80 -21.80
N ILE A 52 -11.71 10.65 -22.42
CA ILE A 52 -10.67 9.75 -22.96
C ILE A 52 -10.01 10.38 -24.21
N ILE A 53 -10.76 11.15 -25.00
CA ILE A 53 -10.25 11.80 -26.22
C ILE A 53 -9.49 13.10 -25.92
N GLN A 54 -9.77 13.82 -24.82
CA GLN A 54 -9.13 15.10 -24.50
C GLN A 54 -7.82 15.00 -23.68
N ASN A 55 -7.46 13.83 -23.16
CA ASN A 55 -6.17 13.58 -22.49
C ASN A 55 -5.22 12.72 -23.34
N LYS A 56 -5.26 12.86 -24.67
CA LYS A 56 -4.10 12.47 -25.48
C LYS A 56 -3.01 13.52 -25.30
N PRO A 57 -1.84 13.21 -24.71
CA PRO A 57 -0.70 14.08 -24.86
C PRO A 57 -0.43 14.21 -26.36
N ASP A 58 -0.40 15.44 -26.85
CA ASP A 58 0.01 15.78 -28.21
C ASP A 58 1.53 15.55 -28.30
N GLY A 59 1.89 14.29 -28.40
CA GLY A 59 3.24 13.78 -28.61
C GLY A 59 3.09 12.60 -29.55
N GLN A 60 3.86 12.60 -30.64
CA GLN A 60 4.09 11.35 -31.36
C GLN A 60 4.53 10.33 -30.33
N GLU A 61 3.77 9.24 -30.14
CA GLU A 61 4.25 8.09 -29.38
C GLU A 61 5.58 7.68 -30.03
N GLU A 62 6.69 8.04 -29.38
CA GLU A 62 7.98 7.57 -29.84
C GLU A 62 7.94 6.05 -29.77
N GLU A 63 8.14 5.40 -30.92
CA GLU A 63 8.23 3.95 -31.00
C GLU A 63 9.27 3.48 -29.96
N PHE A 64 8.86 2.51 -29.12
CA PHE A 64 9.71 1.97 -28.07
C PHE A 64 11.06 1.53 -28.65
N SER A 65 12.15 1.93 -27.99
CA SER A 65 13.50 1.56 -28.38
C SER A 65 14.24 1.04 -27.15
N SER A 66 14.58 -0.25 -27.17
CA SER A 66 15.34 -0.89 -26.09
C SER A 66 16.64 -0.15 -25.77
N LYS A 67 17.34 0.36 -26.79
CA LYS A 67 18.57 1.13 -26.59
C LYS A 67 18.33 2.44 -25.84
N LYS A 68 17.26 3.18 -26.20
CA LYS A 68 16.88 4.40 -25.46
C LYS A 68 16.50 4.07 -24.02
N GLN A 69 15.84 2.94 -23.80
CA GLN A 69 15.48 2.49 -22.45
C GLN A 69 16.71 2.11 -21.61
N GLU A 70 17.73 1.49 -22.21
CA GLU A 70 19.00 1.23 -21.52
C GLU A 70 19.71 2.53 -21.13
N GLU A 71 19.78 3.50 -22.05
CA GLU A 71 20.32 4.84 -21.76
C GLU A 71 19.55 5.49 -20.61
N LYS A 72 18.22 5.38 -20.60
CA LYS A 72 17.38 5.88 -19.51
C LYS A 72 17.63 5.17 -18.18
N ASN A 73 17.77 3.83 -18.16
CA ASN A 73 18.09 3.10 -16.93
C ASN A 73 19.43 3.54 -16.32
N ILE A 74 20.42 3.86 -17.17
CA ILE A 74 21.70 4.41 -16.72
C ILE A 74 21.49 5.79 -16.07
N GLU A 75 20.73 6.67 -16.73
CA GLU A 75 20.42 8.01 -16.22
C GLU A 75 19.67 7.94 -14.87
N ASP A 76 18.57 7.18 -14.81
CA ASP A 76 17.73 7.03 -13.63
C ASP A 76 18.54 6.44 -12.44
N PHE A 77 19.41 5.46 -12.70
CA PHE A 77 20.29 4.90 -11.66
C PHE A 77 21.26 5.94 -11.09
N PHE A 78 21.96 6.67 -11.96
CA PHE A 78 22.97 7.62 -11.51
C PHE A 78 22.38 8.89 -10.90
N GLU A 79 21.15 9.29 -11.27
CA GLU A 79 20.43 10.37 -10.61
C GLU A 79 20.20 10.06 -9.11
N VAL A 80 19.77 8.83 -8.79
CA VAL A 80 19.56 8.40 -7.40
C VAL A 80 20.87 8.34 -6.63
N VAL A 81 21.91 7.75 -7.22
CA VAL A 81 23.27 7.67 -6.64
C VAL A 81 23.81 9.06 -6.31
N ASP A 82 23.70 10.00 -7.24
CA ASP A 82 24.19 11.38 -7.06
C ASP A 82 23.40 12.09 -5.96
N THR A 83 22.08 11.87 -5.88
CA THR A 83 21.21 12.41 -4.83
C THR A 83 21.59 11.88 -3.44
N GLN A 84 22.01 10.61 -3.34
CA GLN A 84 22.45 9.99 -2.09
C GLN A 84 23.93 10.30 -1.75
N GLY A 85 24.69 10.87 -2.70
CA GLY A 85 26.09 11.23 -2.50
C GLY A 85 27.03 10.01 -2.45
N ILE A 86 26.68 8.93 -3.14
CA ILE A 86 27.46 7.69 -3.19
C ILE A 86 28.70 7.87 -4.08
N ASP A 87 29.84 7.28 -3.68
CA ASP A 87 31.09 7.37 -4.44
C ASP A 87 30.94 6.81 -5.86
N ARG A 88 31.53 7.51 -6.84
CA ARG A 88 31.42 7.17 -8.26
C ARG A 88 32.00 5.80 -8.59
N ASN A 89 33.11 5.39 -7.97
CA ASN A 89 33.69 4.08 -8.26
C ASN A 89 32.85 2.95 -7.68
N LEU A 90 32.19 3.21 -6.54
CA LEU A 90 31.26 2.25 -5.96
C LEU A 90 30.00 2.12 -6.84
N SER A 91 29.40 3.24 -7.24
CA SER A 91 28.19 3.21 -8.05
C SER A 91 28.40 2.60 -9.44
N GLU A 92 29.58 2.78 -10.06
CA GLU A 92 29.92 2.10 -11.30
C GLU A 92 29.99 0.57 -11.14
N LYS A 93 30.52 0.08 -10.01
CA LYS A 93 30.53 -1.37 -9.71
C LYS A 93 29.14 -1.92 -9.45
N LEU A 94 28.32 -1.17 -8.69
CA LEU A 94 26.95 -1.54 -8.40
C LEU A 94 26.13 -1.64 -9.70
N PHE A 95 26.20 -0.64 -10.57
CA PHE A 95 25.53 -0.67 -11.87
C PHE A 95 26.04 -1.80 -12.79
N GLN A 96 27.36 -2.04 -12.79
CA GLN A 96 27.96 -3.13 -13.54
C GLN A 96 27.37 -4.48 -13.11
N ARG A 97 27.21 -4.73 -11.80
CA ARG A 97 26.59 -5.95 -11.28
C ARG A 97 25.16 -6.13 -11.80
N LEU A 98 24.32 -5.08 -11.72
CA LEU A 98 22.95 -5.11 -12.25
C LEU A 98 22.92 -5.46 -13.76
N SER A 99 23.87 -4.92 -14.52
CA SER A 99 23.99 -5.16 -15.96
C SER A 99 24.45 -6.58 -16.27
N GLU A 100 25.39 -7.12 -15.50
CA GLU A 100 25.91 -8.49 -15.66
C GLU A 100 24.86 -9.55 -15.34
N ASP A 101 24.01 -9.29 -14.32
CA ASP A 101 22.89 -10.17 -13.97
C ASP A 101 21.71 -10.05 -14.94
N GLY A 102 21.73 -9.07 -15.84
CA GLY A 102 20.78 -8.95 -16.94
C GLY A 102 19.37 -8.54 -16.50
N ILE A 103 19.20 -7.89 -15.34
CA ILE A 103 17.88 -7.49 -14.82
C ILE A 103 17.14 -6.53 -15.77
N PHE A 104 17.87 -5.80 -16.62
CA PHE A 104 17.30 -4.89 -17.63
C PHE A 104 16.85 -5.61 -18.91
N GLN A 105 17.23 -6.88 -19.08
CA GLN A 105 16.87 -7.72 -20.23
C GLN A 105 17.11 -7.03 -21.59
N ASN A 106 18.29 -6.42 -21.76
CA ASN A 106 18.66 -5.63 -22.94
C ASN A 106 17.67 -4.50 -23.24
N GLY A 107 17.22 -3.78 -22.20
CA GLY A 107 16.30 -2.63 -22.30
C GLY A 107 14.82 -2.99 -22.34
N ALA A 108 14.44 -4.27 -22.17
CA ALA A 108 13.03 -4.65 -22.05
C ALA A 108 12.44 -4.27 -20.68
N MET A 109 13.28 -4.19 -19.64
CA MET A 109 12.87 -3.76 -18.31
C MET A 109 13.40 -2.35 -18.02
N LYS A 110 12.58 -1.51 -17.41
CA LYS A 110 12.95 -0.18 -16.91
C LYS A 110 13.11 -0.17 -15.39
N ILE A 111 14.03 0.63 -14.87
CA ILE A 111 14.11 0.89 -13.43
C ILE A 111 12.91 1.75 -13.03
N THR A 112 12.25 1.38 -11.93
CA THR A 112 11.17 2.17 -11.32
C THR A 112 11.45 2.51 -9.86
N GLY A 113 12.40 1.83 -9.23
CA GLY A 113 12.79 2.07 -7.84
C GLY A 113 14.22 1.63 -7.57
N LEU A 114 14.91 2.38 -6.72
CA LEU A 114 16.28 2.10 -6.31
C LEU A 114 16.52 2.58 -4.88
N VAL A 115 16.94 1.66 -4.02
CA VAL A 115 17.48 1.95 -2.68
C VAL A 115 18.92 1.44 -2.67
N ILE A 116 19.84 2.25 -2.15
CA ILE A 116 21.22 1.85 -1.89
C ILE A 116 21.55 2.28 -0.47
N ASP A 117 21.73 1.32 0.44
CA ASP A 117 22.06 1.60 1.83
C ASP A 117 22.71 0.37 2.48
N ASP A 118 23.27 0.53 3.68
CA ASP A 118 23.74 -0.55 4.54
C ASP A 118 22.52 -1.16 5.27
N ILE A 119 21.84 -2.08 4.60
CA ILE A 119 20.54 -2.62 5.03
C ILE A 119 20.74 -3.52 6.26
N ASP A 120 21.74 -4.40 6.23
CA ASP A 120 22.04 -5.30 7.34
C ASP A 120 22.93 -4.68 8.45
N GLY A 121 23.49 -3.50 8.20
CA GLY A 121 24.30 -2.76 9.17
C GLY A 121 25.74 -3.25 9.31
N ASN A 122 26.24 -4.05 8.37
CA ASN A 122 27.60 -4.57 8.39
C ASN A 122 28.65 -3.62 7.79
N GLY A 123 28.20 -2.52 7.18
CA GLY A 123 29.04 -1.48 6.56
C GLY A 123 29.28 -1.66 5.05
N GLN A 124 28.71 -2.70 4.44
CA GLN A 124 28.62 -2.89 3.00
C GLN A 124 27.34 -2.23 2.46
N MET A 125 27.37 -1.74 1.22
CA MET A 125 26.18 -1.19 0.58
C MET A 125 25.42 -2.31 -0.13
N ASP A 126 24.13 -2.40 0.20
CA ASP A 126 23.15 -3.28 -0.41
C ASP A 126 22.32 -2.50 -1.45
N MET A 127 21.57 -3.20 -2.29
CA MET A 127 20.59 -2.56 -3.18
C MET A 127 19.23 -3.25 -3.17
N LEU A 128 18.17 -2.44 -3.21
CA LEU A 128 16.85 -2.86 -3.65
C LEU A 128 16.57 -2.22 -5.00
N VAL A 129 16.35 -3.03 -6.04
CA VAL A 129 16.12 -2.54 -7.40
C VAL A 129 14.79 -3.03 -7.90
N MET A 130 13.88 -2.10 -8.17
CA MET A 130 12.59 -2.40 -8.76
C MET A 130 12.64 -2.15 -10.26
N VAL A 131 12.15 -3.13 -11.02
CA VAL A 131 12.03 -3.05 -12.46
C VAL A 131 10.63 -3.39 -12.94
N LEU A 132 10.23 -2.82 -14.06
CA LEU A 132 8.94 -3.03 -14.72
C LEU A 132 9.16 -3.24 -16.22
N ASP A 133 8.25 -3.94 -16.90
CA ASP A 133 8.20 -3.96 -18.37
C ASP A 133 8.17 -2.52 -18.92
N ALA A 134 9.08 -2.23 -19.84
CA ALA A 134 9.24 -0.91 -20.43
C ALA A 134 8.42 -0.72 -21.72
N LYS A 135 7.96 -1.81 -22.32
CA LYS A 135 7.28 -1.84 -23.61
C LYS A 135 5.76 -1.83 -23.45
N GLU A 136 5.25 -2.59 -22.50
CA GLU A 136 3.82 -2.68 -22.24
C GLU A 136 3.36 -1.57 -21.28
N PRO A 137 2.07 -1.17 -21.34
CA PRO A 137 1.48 -0.34 -20.29
C PRO A 137 1.69 -0.97 -18.92
N ALA A 138 1.84 -0.17 -17.88
CA ALA A 138 2.02 -0.66 -16.52
C ALA A 138 0.81 -1.50 -16.06
N PHE A 139 1.05 -2.73 -15.59
CA PHE A 139 0.05 -3.58 -14.94
C PHE A 139 0.67 -4.38 -13.78
N TYR A 140 -0.14 -4.85 -12.83
CA TYR A 140 0.33 -5.62 -11.66
C TYR A 140 1.07 -6.89 -12.09
N GLY A 141 2.17 -7.19 -11.41
CA GLY A 141 3.01 -8.35 -11.73
C GLY A 141 3.86 -8.24 -12.98
N SER A 142 3.86 -7.11 -13.70
CA SER A 142 4.70 -6.91 -14.90
C SER A 142 6.17 -6.58 -14.60
N GLY A 143 6.66 -6.91 -13.41
CA GLY A 143 7.96 -6.47 -12.92
C GLY A 143 8.55 -7.39 -11.86
N GLY A 144 9.55 -6.87 -11.15
CA GLY A 144 10.18 -7.57 -10.04
C GLY A 144 10.93 -6.62 -9.12
N LEU A 145 11.04 -7.01 -7.85
CA LEU A 145 11.88 -6.37 -6.86
C LEU A 145 13.10 -7.25 -6.59
N TRP A 146 14.28 -6.75 -6.92
CA TRP A 146 15.55 -7.44 -6.75
C TRP A 146 16.26 -6.99 -5.48
N PHE A 147 16.75 -7.96 -4.72
CA PHE A 147 17.49 -7.78 -3.48
C PHE A 147 18.95 -8.16 -3.73
N TYR A 148 19.82 -7.19 -3.56
CA TYR A 148 21.27 -7.33 -3.66
C TYR A 148 21.86 -7.10 -2.27
N MET A 149 21.85 -8.16 -1.46
CA MET A 149 22.42 -8.13 -0.12
C MET A 149 23.87 -8.61 -0.18
N ASN A 150 24.80 -7.80 0.30
CA ASN A 150 26.23 -8.10 0.32
C ASN A 150 26.74 -8.58 -1.05
N GLU A 151 27.61 -9.58 -1.08
CA GLU A 151 28.05 -10.28 -2.29
C GLU A 151 27.29 -11.60 -2.52
N ASP A 152 26.12 -11.77 -1.90
CA ASP A 152 25.33 -12.98 -2.03
C ASP A 152 24.60 -13.05 -3.39
N GLU A 153 24.06 -14.24 -3.70
CA GLU A 153 23.23 -14.42 -4.88
C GLU A 153 21.98 -13.52 -4.78
N PRO A 154 21.68 -12.72 -5.81
CA PRO A 154 20.51 -11.84 -5.79
C PRO A 154 19.20 -12.62 -5.66
N TYR A 155 18.27 -12.11 -4.86
CA TYR A 155 16.91 -12.64 -4.77
C TYR A 155 15.95 -11.77 -5.58
N CYS A 156 15.08 -12.39 -6.39
CA CYS A 156 14.03 -11.71 -7.12
C CYS A 156 12.67 -12.05 -6.52
N PHE A 157 11.92 -11.03 -6.14
CA PHE A 157 10.52 -11.12 -5.78
C PHE A 157 9.66 -10.70 -6.99
N ASP A 158 8.90 -11.65 -7.52
CA ASP A 158 7.86 -11.43 -8.52
C ASP A 158 6.51 -11.94 -7.98
N ASP A 159 5.49 -11.09 -7.99
CA ASP A 159 4.15 -11.43 -7.52
C ASP A 159 3.12 -10.75 -8.42
N GLY A 160 2.12 -11.52 -8.84
CA GLY A 160 1.08 -11.09 -9.77
C GLY A 160 0.23 -9.91 -9.27
N GLU A 161 0.12 -9.74 -7.95
CA GLU A 161 -0.68 -8.69 -7.32
C GLU A 161 0.17 -7.46 -6.94
N CYS A 162 1.49 -7.52 -7.08
CA CYS A 162 2.36 -6.40 -6.71
C CYS A 162 2.46 -5.37 -7.84
N SER A 163 2.31 -4.08 -7.51
CA SER A 163 2.63 -2.98 -8.43
C SER A 163 4.13 -2.69 -8.40
N PHE A 164 4.78 -2.78 -9.57
CA PHE A 164 6.20 -2.43 -9.70
C PHE A 164 6.39 -1.05 -10.33
N TYR A 165 5.45 -0.13 -10.09
CA TYR A 165 5.37 1.15 -10.81
C TYR A 165 6.33 2.23 -10.30
N GLY A 166 6.94 2.03 -9.14
CA GLY A 166 7.85 2.99 -8.52
C GLY A 166 7.21 3.90 -7.45
N TRP A 167 5.93 3.70 -7.13
CA TRP A 167 5.31 4.30 -5.95
C TRP A 167 5.38 3.31 -4.81
N TYR A 168 6.38 3.47 -3.96
CA TYR A 168 6.62 2.54 -2.86
C TYR A 168 7.28 3.23 -1.68
N ASP A 169 7.10 2.62 -0.52
CA ASP A 169 7.85 2.86 0.70
C ASP A 169 8.61 1.59 1.09
N ALA A 170 9.82 1.77 1.61
CA ALA A 170 10.61 0.68 2.17
C ALA A 170 11.38 1.15 3.39
N PHE A 171 11.47 0.29 4.41
CA PHE A 171 12.35 0.46 5.56
C PHE A 171 12.81 -0.91 6.05
N TRP A 172 13.85 -0.94 6.87
CA TRP A 172 14.40 -2.19 7.36
C TRP A 172 14.84 -2.10 8.80
N VAL A 173 14.51 -3.14 9.56
CA VAL A 173 14.81 -3.25 10.98
C VAL A 173 14.53 -4.68 11.47
N ASP A 174 15.26 -5.11 12.50
CA ASP A 174 15.00 -6.34 13.26
C ASP A 174 13.68 -6.19 14.06
N ILE A 175 12.54 -6.52 13.43
CA ILE A 175 11.18 -6.41 13.99
C ILE A 175 10.79 -7.66 14.79
N ASP A 176 11.39 -8.81 14.52
CA ASP A 176 11.13 -10.05 15.27
C ASP A 176 12.13 -10.30 16.42
N ASN A 177 13.15 -9.45 16.52
CA ASN A 177 14.17 -9.42 17.58
C ASN A 177 15.02 -10.71 17.61
N ASP A 178 15.36 -11.25 16.44
CA ASP A 178 16.23 -12.43 16.29
C ASP A 178 17.65 -12.13 15.77
N GLU A 179 18.03 -10.85 15.75
CA GLU A 179 19.31 -10.31 15.29
C GLU A 179 19.53 -10.37 13.77
N ASN A 180 18.51 -10.73 12.99
CA ASN A 180 18.51 -10.59 11.54
C ASN A 180 17.71 -9.35 11.12
N VAL A 181 17.97 -8.85 9.91
CA VAL A 181 17.24 -7.70 9.39
C VAL A 181 16.00 -8.14 8.62
N GLU A 182 14.87 -7.48 8.89
CA GLU A 182 13.70 -7.53 8.03
C GLU A 182 13.60 -6.27 7.18
N ILE A 183 13.21 -6.46 5.91
CA ILE A 183 12.95 -5.42 4.93
C ILE A 183 11.43 -5.37 4.73
N ILE A 184 10.82 -4.25 5.11
CA ILE A 184 9.41 -3.99 4.98
C ILE A 184 9.21 -3.17 3.71
N PHE A 185 8.30 -3.65 2.86
CA PHE A 185 8.03 -3.08 1.54
C PHE A 185 6.52 -2.85 1.37
N SER A 186 6.16 -1.67 0.90
CA SER A 186 4.79 -1.30 0.53
C SER A 186 4.79 -0.66 -0.85
N ALA A 187 4.06 -1.21 -1.81
CA ALA A 187 3.90 -0.64 -3.15
C ALA A 187 2.47 -0.16 -3.35
N GLU A 188 2.30 1.07 -3.82
CA GLU A 188 1.01 1.64 -4.18
C GLU A 188 0.63 1.23 -5.60
N GLY A 189 -0.63 0.88 -5.79
CA GLY A 189 -1.21 0.60 -7.09
C GLY A 189 -1.68 1.85 -7.83
N THR A 190 -2.51 1.64 -8.86
CA THR A 190 -3.07 2.70 -9.74
C THR A 190 -4.59 2.77 -9.75
N GLY A 191 -5.25 1.79 -9.13
CA GLY A 191 -6.69 1.64 -9.06
C GLY A 191 -7.36 2.54 -8.04
N CYS A 192 -8.69 2.64 -8.17
CA CYS A 192 -9.54 3.44 -7.27
C CYS A 192 -9.87 2.70 -5.97
N GLY A 193 -9.02 1.77 -5.52
CA GLY A 193 -9.29 0.86 -4.40
C GLY A 193 -9.13 1.51 -3.02
N ALA A 194 -8.87 2.82 -2.94
CA ALA A 194 -8.37 3.48 -1.74
C ALA A 194 -7.08 2.78 -1.25
N VAL A 195 -6.87 2.70 0.06
CA VAL A 195 -5.63 2.14 0.64
C VAL A 195 -5.44 0.64 0.41
N GLY A 196 -6.50 -0.07 0.01
CA GLY A 196 -6.40 -1.48 -0.37
C GLY A 196 -5.75 -1.72 -1.71
N ASP A 197 -5.56 -0.68 -2.51
CA ASP A 197 -4.69 -0.79 -3.67
C ASP A 197 -3.22 -0.56 -3.27
N SER A 198 -2.76 -1.28 -2.24
CA SER A 198 -1.37 -1.28 -1.84
C SER A 198 -0.90 -2.69 -1.47
N TYR A 199 0.18 -3.14 -2.13
CA TYR A 199 0.80 -4.43 -1.85
C TYR A 199 1.77 -4.29 -0.69
N LYS A 200 1.76 -5.23 0.25
CA LYS A 200 2.65 -5.22 1.43
C LYS A 200 3.36 -6.54 1.58
N ALA A 201 4.65 -6.46 1.87
CA ALA A 201 5.47 -7.63 2.14
C ALA A 201 6.56 -7.32 3.18
N VAL A 202 6.94 -8.37 3.90
CA VAL A 202 8.08 -8.37 4.82
C VAL A 202 9.02 -9.47 4.34
N PHE A 203 10.29 -9.14 4.21
CA PHE A 203 11.35 -10.06 3.81
C PHE A 203 12.39 -10.14 4.92
N LYS A 204 12.87 -11.33 5.24
CA LYS A 204 13.94 -11.55 6.22
C LYS A 204 15.22 -11.93 5.49
N TYR A 205 16.31 -11.25 5.82
CA TYR A 205 17.64 -11.63 5.36
C TYR A 205 18.37 -12.40 6.46
N LYS A 206 18.63 -13.68 6.23
CA LYS A 206 19.25 -14.58 7.20
C LYS A 206 20.03 -15.68 6.51
N ASP A 207 21.18 -16.03 7.06
CA ASP A 207 22.03 -17.12 6.55
C ASP A 207 22.28 -17.01 5.04
N HIS A 208 22.58 -15.80 4.55
CA HIS A 208 22.82 -15.49 3.14
C HIS A 208 21.62 -15.77 2.21
N ASN A 209 20.40 -15.73 2.73
CA ASN A 209 19.17 -15.96 1.98
C ASN A 209 18.10 -14.92 2.35
N ILE A 210 17.19 -14.67 1.40
CA ILE A 210 15.98 -13.88 1.62
C ILE A 210 14.78 -14.83 1.70
N GLU A 211 13.96 -14.68 2.73
CA GLU A 211 12.66 -15.35 2.85
C GLU A 211 11.53 -14.35 3.06
N LYS A 212 10.38 -14.57 2.42
CA LYS A 212 9.19 -13.76 2.66
C LYS A 212 8.53 -14.21 3.97
N MET A 213 8.30 -13.28 4.87
CA MET A 213 7.54 -13.49 6.11
C MET A 213 6.06 -13.20 5.87
N ALA A 214 5.19 -13.97 6.50
CA ALA A 214 3.76 -13.75 6.45
C ALA A 214 3.36 -12.57 7.36
N LEU A 215 2.47 -11.71 6.87
CA LEU A 215 1.71 -10.76 7.69
C LEU A 215 0.44 -11.43 8.24
N PRO A 216 -0.16 -10.93 9.33
CA PRO A 216 -1.45 -11.43 9.80
C PRO A 216 -2.55 -11.40 8.72
N SER A 217 -2.51 -10.42 7.82
CA SER A 217 -3.45 -10.27 6.70
C SER A 217 -3.32 -11.38 5.65
N ASP A 218 -2.14 -11.98 5.50
CA ASP A 218 -1.88 -13.04 4.51
C ASP A 218 -2.56 -14.36 4.88
N LEU A 219 -3.06 -14.47 6.12
CA LEU A 219 -3.76 -15.64 6.63
C LEU A 219 -5.26 -15.60 6.37
N GLU A 220 -5.80 -14.46 5.94
CA GLU A 220 -7.22 -14.29 5.59
C GLU A 220 -7.46 -14.62 4.11
N GLU A 221 -8.68 -15.03 3.75
CA GLU A 221 -9.02 -15.45 2.38
C GLU A 221 -8.89 -14.33 1.32
N SER A 222 -8.81 -13.07 1.75
CA SER A 222 -8.69 -11.89 0.89
C SER A 222 -7.50 -11.04 1.33
N TYR A 223 -6.49 -10.95 0.45
CA TYR A 223 -5.27 -10.15 0.67
C TYR A 223 -5.55 -8.67 0.95
N ASP A 224 -6.70 -8.20 0.45
CA ASP A 224 -7.19 -6.83 0.54
C ASP A 224 -7.77 -6.44 1.89
N GLN A 225 -7.75 -7.29 2.94
CA GLN A 225 -8.58 -7.03 4.14
C GLN A 225 -7.86 -6.75 5.45
N GLY A 226 -6.51 -6.76 5.49
CA GLY A 226 -5.82 -6.48 6.75
C GLY A 226 -6.22 -7.44 7.86
N LEU A 227 -6.24 -6.96 9.12
CA LEU A 227 -6.87 -7.69 10.22
C LEU A 227 -8.34 -7.28 10.34
N ARG A 228 -9.27 -8.25 10.28
CA ARG A 228 -10.71 -7.97 10.37
C ARG A 228 -11.09 -7.18 11.64
N VAL A 229 -11.78 -6.08 11.45
CA VAL A 229 -12.42 -5.23 12.45
C VAL A 229 -13.85 -4.93 11.99
N GLU A 230 -14.81 -5.28 12.83
CA GLU A 230 -16.20 -4.94 12.62
C GLU A 230 -16.48 -3.60 13.26
N LEU A 231 -16.99 -2.65 12.47
CA LEU A 231 -17.41 -1.37 12.98
C LEU A 231 -18.92 -1.37 13.21
N ILE A 232 -19.31 -1.05 14.43
CA ILE A 232 -20.68 -1.11 14.92
C ILE A 232 -21.13 0.32 15.25
N GLN A 233 -22.24 0.75 14.65
CA GLN A 233 -22.91 2.00 15.00
C GLN A 233 -23.76 1.76 16.25
N GLU A 234 -23.59 2.58 17.28
CA GLU A 234 -24.35 2.47 18.53
C GLU A 234 -25.68 3.25 18.44
N PRO A 235 -26.67 2.96 19.30
CA PRO A 235 -27.93 3.71 19.36
C PRO A 235 -27.81 5.13 19.95
N GLU A 236 -26.58 5.61 20.10
CA GLU A 236 -26.21 6.92 20.62
C GLU A 236 -25.63 7.74 19.47
N ALA A 237 -26.03 9.01 19.35
CA ALA A 237 -25.49 9.89 18.32
C ALA A 237 -23.97 9.98 18.39
N ASP A 238 -23.32 9.96 17.24
CA ASP A 238 -21.87 10.07 17.06
C ASP A 238 -21.06 9.04 17.87
N ARG A 239 -21.65 7.86 18.09
CA ARG A 239 -21.06 6.78 18.87
C ARG A 239 -20.88 5.53 18.02
N TYR A 240 -19.66 5.00 18.08
CA TYR A 240 -19.31 3.71 17.48
C TYR A 240 -18.59 2.82 18.47
N SER A 241 -18.53 1.54 18.11
CA SER A 241 -17.52 0.65 18.63
C SER A 241 -16.88 -0.17 17.52
N ALA A 242 -15.61 -0.51 17.73
CA ALA A 242 -14.87 -1.43 16.89
C ALA A 242 -14.76 -2.76 17.65
N TYR A 243 -15.09 -3.87 16.99
CA TYR A 243 -14.88 -5.22 17.48
C TYR A 243 -13.79 -5.92 16.66
N CYS A 244 -12.72 -6.37 17.31
CA CYS A 244 -11.66 -7.14 16.68
C CYS A 244 -11.79 -8.62 17.07
N PRO A 245 -12.20 -9.52 16.15
CA PRO A 245 -12.32 -10.95 16.44
C PRO A 245 -11.02 -11.62 16.87
N TYR A 246 -9.87 -11.13 16.40
CA TYR A 246 -8.55 -11.66 16.79
C TYR A 246 -8.32 -11.57 18.31
N PHE A 247 -8.75 -10.46 18.93
CA PHE A 247 -8.65 -10.23 20.37
C PHE A 247 -9.91 -10.62 21.14
N GLY A 248 -11.06 -10.77 20.46
CA GLY A 248 -12.37 -10.89 21.11
C GLY A 248 -12.73 -9.65 21.92
N GLU A 249 -12.21 -8.48 21.51
CA GLU A 249 -12.31 -7.22 22.25
C GLU A 249 -13.15 -6.20 21.49
N ARG A 250 -13.90 -5.38 22.24
CA ARG A 250 -14.72 -4.28 21.72
C ARG A 250 -14.28 -2.96 22.36
N ILE A 251 -13.95 -1.97 21.54
CA ILE A 251 -13.51 -0.64 21.95
C ILE A 251 -14.56 0.38 21.51
N PHE A 252 -15.07 1.19 22.44
CA PHE A 252 -16.04 2.25 22.15
C PHE A 252 -15.33 3.60 21.99
N PHE A 253 -15.72 4.37 20.99
CA PHE A 253 -15.10 5.66 20.65
C PHE A 253 -16.14 6.66 20.13
N GLN A 254 -15.73 7.91 19.94
CA GLN A 254 -16.56 8.95 19.33
C GLN A 254 -16.21 9.11 17.85
N GLY A 255 -17.22 9.20 17.00
CA GLY A 255 -17.05 9.41 15.56
C GLY A 255 -18.34 10.00 15.00
N LYS A 256 -18.26 10.89 14.02
CA LYS A 256 -19.47 11.53 13.49
C LYS A 256 -20.36 10.49 12.78
N ASN A 257 -21.68 10.61 12.86
CA ASN A 257 -22.55 9.90 11.93
C ASN A 257 -22.50 10.55 10.53
N PHE A 258 -22.61 9.72 9.49
CA PHE A 258 -22.55 10.16 8.10
C PHE A 258 -23.73 11.09 7.75
N THR A 259 -24.92 10.74 8.25
CA THR A 259 -26.15 11.52 8.07
C THR A 259 -26.81 11.76 9.41
N GLU A 260 -27.06 13.03 9.73
CA GLU A 260 -27.77 13.43 10.95
C GLU A 260 -29.14 12.74 11.04
N GLY A 261 -29.39 12.05 12.16
CA GLY A 261 -30.66 11.38 12.44
C GLY A 261 -30.77 9.94 11.92
N ASN A 262 -29.76 9.41 11.24
CA ASN A 262 -29.67 7.99 10.90
C ASN A 262 -28.99 7.19 12.02
N ILE A 263 -29.58 7.26 13.22
CA ILE A 263 -29.10 6.55 14.41
C ILE A 263 -29.94 5.28 14.57
N PRO A 264 -29.32 4.10 14.66
CA PRO A 264 -30.06 2.85 14.74
C PRO A 264 -30.74 2.71 16.10
N TYR A 265 -31.82 1.94 16.17
CA TYR A 265 -32.52 1.68 17.44
C TYR A 265 -31.71 0.76 18.38
N GLU A 266 -30.97 -0.17 17.78
CA GLU A 266 -30.06 -1.11 18.45
C GLU A 266 -28.71 -1.08 17.73
N ALA A 267 -27.65 -1.53 18.42
CA ALA A 267 -26.32 -1.54 17.81
C ALA A 267 -26.27 -2.48 16.60
N GLU A 268 -25.75 -2.00 15.47
CA GLU A 268 -25.67 -2.76 14.22
C GLU A 268 -24.30 -2.62 13.55
N ILE A 269 -23.85 -3.69 12.88
CA ILE A 269 -22.62 -3.64 12.08
C ILE A 269 -22.88 -2.71 10.90
N ALA A 270 -22.13 -1.61 10.86
CA ALA A 270 -22.29 -0.52 9.92
C ALA A 270 -21.10 -0.39 8.96
N GLY A 271 -19.96 -0.99 9.27
CA GLY A 271 -18.78 -0.98 8.42
C GLY A 271 -17.63 -1.80 8.97
N GLY A 272 -16.40 -1.41 8.64
CA GLY A 272 -15.18 -2.12 9.01
C GLY A 272 -13.93 -1.49 8.42
N ASN A 273 -12.91 -2.30 8.17
CA ASN A 273 -11.64 -1.87 7.60
C ASN A 273 -11.82 -1.37 6.15
N VAL A 274 -11.11 -0.30 5.80
CA VAL A 274 -10.98 0.18 4.42
C VAL A 274 -9.86 -0.61 3.75
N ARG A 275 -10.14 -1.87 3.44
CA ARG A 275 -9.29 -2.71 2.60
C ARG A 275 -7.80 -2.80 3.03
N GLY A 276 -7.51 -3.04 4.30
CA GLY A 276 -6.16 -3.38 4.76
C GLY A 276 -5.25 -2.22 5.17
N TYR A 277 -3.98 -2.55 5.45
CA TYR A 277 -3.01 -1.61 6.02
C TYR A 277 -2.68 -0.49 5.03
N PHE A 278 -2.88 0.76 5.42
CA PHE A 278 -2.42 1.91 4.62
C PHE A 278 -1.01 2.34 4.98
N ASN A 279 -0.55 2.01 6.19
CA ASN A 279 0.76 2.41 6.69
C ASN A 279 1.38 1.28 7.52
N LEU A 280 2.69 1.10 7.34
CA LEU A 280 3.56 0.23 8.11
C LEU A 280 4.73 1.04 8.64
N CYS A 281 5.06 0.93 9.92
CA CYS A 281 6.21 1.63 10.49
C CYS A 281 6.86 0.88 11.66
N GLU A 282 8.10 1.25 11.99
CA GLU A 282 8.79 0.78 13.21
C GLU A 282 8.14 1.39 14.45
N ALA A 283 7.87 0.56 15.46
CA ALA A 283 7.45 0.98 16.79
C ALA A 283 8.20 0.21 17.89
N GLU A 284 8.07 0.67 19.14
CA GLU A 284 8.64 0.00 20.31
C GLU A 284 7.52 -0.48 21.25
N TYR A 285 7.60 -1.74 21.68
CA TYR A 285 6.68 -2.35 22.64
C TYR A 285 7.46 -3.20 23.66
N ASP A 286 7.27 -2.92 24.94
CA ASP A 286 8.00 -3.57 26.05
C ASP A 286 9.54 -3.59 25.85
N GLY A 287 10.10 -2.51 25.30
CA GLY A 287 11.53 -2.35 25.04
C GLY A 287 12.05 -3.15 23.83
N LYS A 288 11.15 -3.72 23.02
CA LYS A 288 11.46 -4.43 21.78
C LYS A 288 10.91 -3.70 20.58
N LYS A 289 11.59 -3.85 19.45
CA LYS A 289 11.08 -3.34 18.18
C LYS A 289 9.96 -4.24 17.69
N VAL A 290 8.93 -3.63 17.09
CA VAL A 290 7.77 -4.31 16.51
C VAL A 290 7.33 -3.57 15.25
N LEU A 291 6.57 -4.25 14.41
CA LEU A 291 5.91 -3.61 13.27
C LEU A 291 4.58 -3.00 13.72
N GLN A 292 4.38 -1.71 13.53
CA GLN A 292 3.07 -1.09 13.66
C GLN A 292 2.38 -1.04 12.30
N ALA A 293 1.11 -1.45 12.27
CA ALA A 293 0.27 -1.39 11.09
C ALA A 293 -0.99 -0.56 11.37
N SER A 294 -1.36 0.31 10.43
CA SER A 294 -2.51 1.21 10.56
C SER A 294 -3.55 0.94 9.48
N GLU A 295 -4.83 0.92 9.86
CA GLU A 295 -5.97 0.72 8.96
C GLU A 295 -7.04 1.78 9.18
N TYR A 296 -7.60 2.35 8.11
CA TYR A 296 -8.78 3.20 8.24
C TYR A 296 -10.01 2.34 8.54
N LEU A 297 -10.90 2.87 9.38
CA LEU A 297 -12.21 2.29 9.65
C LEU A 297 -13.30 3.18 9.08
N HIS A 298 -14.21 2.58 8.33
CA HIS A 298 -15.33 3.28 7.73
C HIS A 298 -16.67 2.94 8.40
N GLY A 299 -17.52 3.94 8.56
CA GLY A 299 -18.89 3.82 9.09
C GLY A 299 -19.93 3.39 8.06
N GLU A 300 -21.19 3.65 8.41
CA GLU A 300 -22.43 3.43 7.64
C GLU A 300 -22.46 4.18 6.30
N GLY A 301 -21.64 5.23 6.14
CA GLY A 301 -21.46 5.94 4.88
C GLY A 301 -20.55 5.23 3.87
N GLY A 302 -20.04 4.04 4.21
CA GLY A 302 -19.07 3.31 3.38
C GLY A 302 -17.68 3.95 3.40
N ILE A 303 -16.80 3.54 2.48
CA ILE A 303 -15.37 3.93 2.44
C ILE A 303 -15.11 5.45 2.47
N VAL A 304 -16.08 6.28 2.09
CA VAL A 304 -15.97 7.75 2.17
C VAL A 304 -16.22 8.32 3.57
N HIS A 305 -16.60 7.48 4.53
CA HIS A 305 -16.95 7.85 5.90
C HIS A 305 -15.92 7.31 6.90
N ASP A 306 -14.72 7.89 6.89
CA ASP A 306 -13.65 7.54 7.83
C ASP A 306 -13.97 8.04 9.24
N VAL A 307 -14.20 7.10 10.17
CA VAL A 307 -14.58 7.43 11.55
C VAL A 307 -13.44 7.27 12.55
N ALA A 308 -12.44 6.46 12.23
CA ALA A 308 -11.30 6.16 13.09
C ALA A 308 -10.19 5.44 12.33
N ILE A 309 -9.06 5.25 12.99
CA ILE A 309 -7.95 4.41 12.56
C ILE A 309 -7.78 3.28 13.56
N ALA A 310 -7.77 2.03 13.09
CA ALA A 310 -7.31 0.89 13.86
C ALA A 310 -5.79 0.80 13.78
N GLN A 311 -5.16 0.57 14.92
CA GLN A 311 -3.71 0.42 15.04
C GLN A 311 -3.40 -0.95 15.60
N PHE A 312 -2.37 -1.61 15.06
CA PHE A 312 -1.94 -2.95 15.45
C PHE A 312 -0.42 -2.99 15.66
N LEU A 313 0.03 -3.67 16.71
CA LEU A 313 1.45 -4.04 16.87
C LEU A 313 1.62 -5.51 16.53
N ILE A 314 2.50 -5.80 15.59
CA ILE A 314 2.77 -7.11 15.01
C ILE A 314 4.21 -7.51 15.35
N THR A 315 4.36 -8.76 15.76
CA THR A 315 5.63 -9.43 15.98
C THR A 315 5.55 -10.86 15.43
N TRP A 316 6.65 -11.61 15.46
CA TRP A 316 6.69 -12.99 14.99
C TRP A 316 7.12 -13.93 16.11
N GLU A 317 6.50 -15.10 16.15
CA GLU A 317 6.95 -16.21 16.98
C GLU A 317 8.20 -16.85 16.36
N LYS A 318 8.92 -17.67 17.12
CA LYS A 318 10.20 -18.27 16.68
C LYS A 318 10.11 -19.15 15.42
N ASP A 319 8.92 -19.62 15.10
CA ASP A 319 8.66 -20.44 13.92
C ASP A 319 8.26 -19.61 12.69
N GLY A 320 8.32 -18.27 12.78
CA GLY A 320 7.93 -17.35 11.72
C GLY A 320 6.43 -17.08 11.65
N THR A 321 5.64 -17.52 12.64
CA THR A 321 4.21 -17.21 12.67
C THR A 321 3.98 -15.76 13.11
N PRO A 322 3.27 -14.92 12.31
CA PRO A 322 2.94 -13.56 12.72
C PRO A 322 1.92 -13.54 13.86
N LYS A 323 2.03 -12.54 14.73
CA LYS A 323 1.17 -12.36 15.89
C LYS A 323 0.92 -10.88 16.17
N VAL A 324 -0.35 -10.54 16.37
CA VAL A 324 -0.74 -9.21 16.84
C VAL A 324 -0.71 -9.21 18.37
N VAL A 325 0.09 -8.34 18.97
CA VAL A 325 0.28 -8.31 20.43
C VAL A 325 -0.53 -7.21 21.12
N LYS A 326 -0.94 -6.20 20.37
CA LYS A 326 -1.74 -5.08 20.87
C LYS A 326 -2.51 -4.45 19.72
N TRP A 327 -3.69 -3.92 20.03
CA TRP A 327 -4.43 -3.05 19.13
C TRP A 327 -5.10 -1.91 19.90
N TRP A 328 -5.43 -0.82 19.22
CA TRP A 328 -6.20 0.30 19.76
C TRP A 328 -6.88 1.09 18.63
N ILE A 329 -7.76 2.01 19.00
CA ILE A 329 -8.44 2.92 18.09
C ILE A 329 -7.89 4.34 18.29
N GLU A 330 -7.57 5.00 17.18
CA GLU A 330 -7.29 6.43 17.10
C GLU A 330 -8.48 7.13 16.45
N GLU A 331 -9.10 8.05 17.18
CA GLU A 331 -10.22 8.84 16.65
C GLU A 331 -9.69 9.83 15.61
N THR A 332 -10.34 9.88 14.44
CA THR A 332 -10.06 10.93 13.45
C THR A 332 -10.56 12.25 14.04
N GLY A 333 -9.64 13.09 14.53
CA GLY A 333 -9.99 14.26 15.31
C GLY A 333 -11.06 15.13 14.63
N ASN A 334 -12.07 15.54 15.40
CA ASN A 334 -12.92 16.67 15.07
C ASN A 334 -12.04 17.92 14.97
N ASN A 335 -11.57 18.26 13.77
CA ASN A 335 -11.04 19.60 13.50
C ASN A 335 -12.18 20.62 13.45
#